data_AF-A0AAW7ED60-F1
#
_entry.id   AF-A0AAW7ED60-F1
#
_cell.length_a   1.000
_cell.length_b   1.000
_cell.length_c   1.000
_cell.angle_alpha   90.00
_cell.angle_beta   90.00
_cell.angle_gamma   90.00
#
_symmetry.space_group_name_H-M   'P 1'
#
loop_
_entity.id
_entity.type
_entity.pdbx_description
1 polymer ?
#
loop_
_entity_poly.entity_id
_entity_poly.type
_entity_poly.pdbx_seq_one_letter_code
_entity_poly.pdbx_strand_id
1 'polypeptide(L)' 'RKANLRKINRPESNAMVLQQEFIESLMDFHRISLWLASEIVASLIRAKRVAKYGRFLQIKEGASHE' A
#
# COMPACT_ATOMS: atom_id res chain seq x y z
N ARG A 1 5.71 -18.84 9.16
CA ARG A 1 5.27 -17.59 8.48
C ARG A 1 3.81 -17.29 8.81
N LYS A 2 3.50 -16.87 10.04
CA LYS A 2 2.11 -16.63 10.50
C LYS A 2 2.02 -15.49 11.53
N ALA A 3 2.87 -14.46 11.36
CA ALA A 3 2.93 -13.31 12.26
C ALA A 3 2.03 -12.13 11.82
N ASN A 4 1.53 -12.13 10.58
CA ASN A 4 0.73 -11.02 10.05
C ASN A 4 -0.73 -11.00 10.55
N LEU A 5 -1.21 -12.07 11.21
CA LEU A 5 -2.58 -12.13 11.72
C LEU A 5 -2.80 -11.41 13.06
N ARG A 6 -1.73 -10.94 13.73
CA ARG A 6 -1.83 -10.30 15.06
C ARG A 6 -2.22 -8.81 15.02
N LYS A 7 -2.46 -8.24 13.83
CA LYS A 7 -2.75 -6.81 13.61
C LYS A 7 -4.20 -6.50 13.21
N ILE A 8 -5.10 -7.48 13.20
CA ILE A 8 -6.52 -7.34 12.83
C ILE A 8 -7.34 -6.77 14.01
N ASN A 9 -6.77 -5.83 14.76
CA ASN A 9 -7.49 -5.06 15.78
C ASN A 9 -6.91 -3.65 15.95
N ARG A 10 -6.22 -3.16 14.92
CA ARG A 10 -5.97 -1.72 14.76
C ARG A 10 -7.04 -1.21 13.81
N PRO A 11 -7.66 -0.05 14.09
CA PRO A 11 -8.60 0.55 13.14
C PRO A 11 -7.94 0.57 11.77
N GLU A 12 -8.53 -0.12 10.80
CA GLU A 12 -7.95 -0.36 9.46
C GLU A 12 -7.55 0.97 8.78
N SER A 13 -8.23 2.05 9.16
CA SER A 13 -7.96 3.43 8.76
C SER A 13 -6.53 3.94 9.06
N ASN A 14 -5.83 3.35 10.04
CA ASN A 14 -4.47 3.74 10.43
C ASN A 14 -3.42 2.67 10.14
N ALA A 15 -3.74 1.65 9.34
CA ALA A 15 -2.77 0.65 8.94
C ALA A 15 -1.72 1.27 7.99
N MET A 16 -0.47 1.32 8.46
CA MET A 16 0.69 1.68 7.64
C MET A 16 1.42 0.40 7.22
N VAL A 17 1.71 0.28 5.92
CA VAL A 17 2.49 -0.81 5.32
C VAL A 17 3.83 -0.30 4.83
N LEU A 18 4.86 -1.14 4.76
CA LEU A 18 6.11 -0.73 4.12
C LEU A 18 5.91 -0.61 2.60
N GLN A 19 6.47 0.43 1.99
CA GLN A 19 6.42 0.62 0.54
C GLN A 19 6.97 -0.60 -0.20
N GLN A 20 8.04 -1.20 0.31
CA GLN A 20 8.63 -2.40 -0.26
C GLN A 20 7.68 -3.60 -0.20
N GLU A 21 7.09 -3.89 0.95
CA GLU A 21 6.12 -4.99 1.11
C GLU A 21 4.90 -4.81 0.19
N PHE A 22 4.45 -3.56 0.01
CA PHE A 22 3.36 -3.25 -0.90
C PHE A 22 3.75 -3.49 -2.37
N ILE A 23 4.95 -3.08 -2.78
CA ILE A 23 5.48 -3.34 -4.13
C ILE A 23 5.65 -4.84 -4.37
N GLU A 24 6.23 -5.58 -3.43
CA GLU A 24 6.39 -7.03 -3.50
C GLU A 24 5.03 -7.73 -3.63
N SER A 25 4.03 -7.29 -2.86
CA SER A 25 2.66 -7.82 -2.96
C SER A 25 2.05 -7.57 -4.33
N LEU A 26 2.24 -6.38 -4.91
CA LEU A 26 1.78 -6.07 -6.27
C LEU A 26 2.42 -6.99 -7.31
N MET A 27 3.74 -7.22 -7.20
CA MET A 27 4.46 -8.13 -8.08
C MET A 27 3.95 -9.57 -7.95
N ASP A 28 3.72 -10.03 -6.72
CA ASP A 28 3.30 -11.41 -6.45
C ASP A 28 1.86 -11.69 -6.91
N PHE A 29 0.92 -10.80 -6.59
CA PHE A 29 -0.50 -11.00 -6.90
C PHE A 29 -0.84 -10.71 -8.35
N HIS A 30 -0.23 -9.69 -8.95
CA HIS A 30 -0.54 -9.28 -10.32
C HIS A 30 0.48 -9.77 -11.36
N ARG A 31 1.56 -10.46 -10.92
CA ARG A 31 2.63 -10.97 -11.79
C ARG A 31 3.25 -9.87 -12.67
N ILE A 32 3.40 -8.68 -12.11
CA ILE A 32 3.96 -7.52 -12.79
C ILE A 32 5.42 -7.28 -12.40
N SER A 33 6.15 -6.56 -13.25
CA SER A 33 7.54 -6.19 -12.98
C SER A 33 7.66 -5.21 -11.82
N LEU A 34 8.83 -5.19 -11.18
CA LEU A 34 9.18 -4.19 -10.16
C LEU A 34 8.98 -2.76 -10.67
N TRP A 35 9.32 -2.50 -11.94
CA TRP A 35 9.14 -1.19 -12.55
C TRP A 35 7.66 -0.79 -12.59
N LEU A 36 6.78 -1.67 -13.10
CA LEU A 36 5.35 -1.37 -13.18
C LEU A 36 4.71 -1.26 -11.80
N ALA A 37 5.07 -2.14 -10.85
CA ALA A 37 4.61 -2.05 -9.47
C ALA A 37 5.03 -0.72 -8.82
N SER A 38 6.27 -0.28 -9.03
CA SER A 38 6.78 1.00 -8.52
C SER A 38 6.02 2.19 -9.13
N GLU A 39 5.70 2.14 -10.42
CA GLU A 39 4.93 3.20 -11.09
C GLU A 39 3.48 3.26 -10.60
N ILE A 40 2.85 2.11 -10.34
CA ILE A 40 1.51 2.06 -9.71
C ILE A 40 1.53 2.73 -8.35
N VAL A 41 2.53 2.44 -7.50
CA VAL A 41 2.67 3.10 -6.19
C VAL A 41 2.85 4.61 -6.35
N ALA A 42 3.71 5.05 -7.27
CA ALA A 42 3.92 6.46 -7.55
C ALA A 42 2.61 7.14 -8.00
N SER A 43 1.85 6.48 -8.87
CA SER A 43 0.54 6.94 -9.34
C SER A 43 -0.47 7.10 -8.20
N LEU A 44 -0.56 6.12 -7.30
CA LEU A 44 -1.45 6.18 -6.12
C LEU A 44 -1.09 7.32 -5.17
N ILE A 45 0.20 7.60 -4.99
CA ILE A 45 0.68 8.74 -4.20
C ILE A 45 0.29 10.06 -4.87
N ARG A 46 0.52 10.21 -6.18
CA ARG A 46 0.15 11.41 -6.95
C ARG A 46 -1.36 11.66 -6.92
N ALA A 47 -2.15 10.59 -7.02
CA ALA A 47 -3.61 10.62 -6.93
C ALA A 47 -4.12 10.83 -5.49
N LYS A 48 -3.23 10.99 -4.49
CA LYS A 48 -3.55 11.14 -3.06
C LYS A 48 -4.40 10.00 -2.48
N ARG A 49 -4.42 8.83 -3.13
CA ARG A 49 -5.07 7.60 -2.63
C ARG A 49 -4.26 6.94 -1.52
N VAL A 50 -2.95 7.19 -1.53
CA VAL A 50 -2.00 6.73 -0.52
C VAL A 50 -1.15 7.91 -0.06
N ALA A 51 -0.97 8.05 1.25
CA ALA A 51 0.03 8.95 1.82
C ALA A 51 1.36 8.22 2.05
N LYS A 52 2.48 8.87 1.73
CA LYS A 52 3.83 8.36 1.98
C LYS A 52 4.45 9.05 3.18
N TYR A 53 4.96 8.26 4.12
CA TYR A 53 5.69 8.70 5.32
C TYR A 53 7.03 7.97 5.39
N GLY A 54 8.07 8.56 4.79
CA GLY A 54 9.37 7.89 4.67
C GLY A 54 9.24 6.58 3.89
N ARG A 55 9.49 5.44 4.54
CA ARG A 55 9.37 4.09 3.95
C ARG A 55 7.97 3.47 4.09
N PHE A 56 7.05 4.15 4.75
CA PHE A 56 5.70 3.66 5.00
C PHE A 56 4.69 4.29 4.07
N LEU A 57 3.64 3.54 3.78
CA LEU A 57 2.46 3.94 3.02
C LEU A 57 1.23 3.79 3.91
N GLN A 58 0.33 4.76 3.88
CA GLN A 58 -1.00 4.69 4.50
C GLN A 58 -2.06 4.81 3.42
N ILE A 59 -2.98 3.85 3.37
CA ILE A 59 -4.14 3.90 2.48
C ILE A 59 -5.09 4.97 3.01
N LYS A 60 -5.56 5.86 2.15
CA LYS A 60 -6.63 6.81 2.49
C LYS A 60 -7.96 6.22 2.01
N GLU A 61 -8.72 5.61 2.93
CA GLU A 61 -10.15 5.34 2.68
C GLU A 61 -10.86 6.68 2.42
N GLY A 62 -11.64 6.77 1.34
CA GLY A 62 -12.51 7.92 1.11
C GLY A 62 -12.18 8.82 -0.08
N ALA A 63 -11.35 8.39 -1.04
CA ALA A 63 -11.38 9.02 -2.37
C ALA A 63 -12.55 8.46 -3.21
N SER A 64 -13.74 8.45 -2.64
CA SER A 64 -14.96 8.43 -3.44
C SER A 64 -14.94 9.70 -4.28
N HIS A 65 -15.12 9.56 -5.59
CA HIS A 65 -15.28 10.70 -6.48
C HIS A 65 -16.54 11.47 -6.03
N GLU A 66 -16.36 12.68 -5.51
CA GLU A 66 -17.30 13.77 -5.76
C GLU A 66 -16.94 14.42 -7.11
#